data_AF-A0A1V0I399-F1
#
_entry.id   AF-A0A1V0I399-F1
#
_cell.length_a   1.000
_cell.length_b   1.000
_cell.length_c   1.000
_cell.angle_alpha   90.00
_cell.angle_beta   90.00
_cell.angle_gamma   90.00
#
_symmetry.space_group_name_H-M   'P 1'
#
loop_
_entity.id
_entity.type
_entity.pdbx_description
1 polymer ?
#
loop_
_entity_poly.entity_id
_entity_poly.type
_entity_poly.pdbx_seq_one_letter_code
_entity_poly.pdbx_strand_id
1 'polypeptide(L)'
;MPENATAARPEPLRNYQFSLQIQNREIAAFTACTNLGMRIAPIRYREGGAHEAVRWLTGDTEYGEVCLRFGVTNSTELWDWIMTAAAGAVERRNVAIILYTPRGDEALRYNLTAAWPCEWAGAHLDALDQGVAYEYVKLVFEQIAAVPRAAAAT
;
A
#
# COMPACT_ATOMS: atom_id res chain seq x y z
N MET A 1 -29.32 32.93 14.31
CA MET A 1 -29.18 31.46 14.26
C MET A 1 -28.33 31.13 13.05
N PRO A 2 -27.03 30.80 13.16
CA PRO A 2 -26.30 30.28 12.01
C PRO A 2 -26.61 28.80 11.81
N GLU A 3 -26.72 28.49 10.53
CA GLU A 3 -27.22 27.27 9.90
C GLU A 3 -26.25 26.10 10.07
N ASN A 4 -26.85 24.92 10.24
CA ASN A 4 -26.21 23.67 10.62
C ASN A 4 -25.20 23.24 9.54
N ALA A 5 -23.93 23.11 9.91
CA ALA A 5 -22.90 22.55 9.04
C ALA A 5 -23.25 21.09 8.74
N THR A 6 -23.88 20.85 7.59
CA THR A 6 -24.14 19.50 7.08
C THR A 6 -22.78 18.83 6.90
N ALA A 7 -22.48 17.87 7.78
CA ALA A 7 -21.29 17.03 7.65
C ALA A 7 -21.32 16.38 6.26
N ALA A 8 -20.48 16.85 5.34
CA ALA A 8 -20.42 16.35 3.99
C ALA A 8 -20.09 14.85 4.04
N ARG A 9 -20.92 14.03 3.39
CA ARG A 9 -20.68 12.59 3.27
C ARG A 9 -19.28 12.39 2.66
N PRO A 10 -18.42 11.52 3.22
CA PRO A 10 -17.13 11.25 2.61
C PRO A 10 -17.34 10.69 1.20
N GLU A 11 -16.83 11.43 0.20
CA GLU A 11 -16.91 11.02 -1.20
C GLU A 11 -15.87 9.91 -1.46
N PRO A 12 -16.23 8.85 -2.20
CA PRO A 12 -15.28 7.80 -2.53
C PRO A 12 -14.17 8.34 -3.44
N LEU A 13 -12.92 8.04 -3.09
CA LEU A 13 -11.76 8.35 -3.92
C LEU A 13 -11.67 7.39 -5.10
N ARG A 14 -11.06 7.87 -6.19
CA ARG A 14 -10.83 7.08 -7.39
C ARG A 14 -9.54 6.28 -7.23
N ASN A 15 -9.54 5.04 -7.70
CA ASN A 15 -8.44 4.09 -7.51
C ASN A 15 -7.32 4.17 -8.57
N TYR A 16 -7.43 5.07 -9.56
CA TYR A 16 -6.50 5.13 -10.70
C TYR A 16 -5.43 6.21 -10.57
N GLN A 17 -5.54 7.12 -9.59
CA GLN A 17 -4.59 8.21 -9.41
C GLN A 17 -3.84 8.02 -8.09
N PHE A 18 -2.70 7.33 -8.17
CA PHE A 18 -1.85 7.05 -7.02
C PHE A 18 -0.36 7.04 -7.40
N SER A 19 0.50 7.31 -6.43
CA SER A 19 1.96 7.27 -6.58
C SER A 19 2.59 6.50 -5.41
N LEU A 20 3.83 6.06 -5.63
CA LEU A 20 4.66 5.48 -4.57
C LEU A 20 5.80 6.44 -4.25
N GLN A 21 5.96 6.72 -2.97
CA GLN A 21 7.13 7.40 -2.44
C GLN A 21 7.96 6.43 -1.61
N ILE A 22 9.27 6.40 -1.83
CA ILE A 22 10.23 5.68 -1.00
C ILE A 22 11.12 6.74 -0.38
N GLN A 23 11.26 6.75 0.96
CA GLN A 23 12.10 7.73 1.67
C GLN A 23 11.82 9.20 1.25
N ASN A 24 10.55 9.56 1.09
CA ASN A 24 10.08 10.89 0.64
C ASN A 24 10.46 11.29 -0.80
N ARG A 25 10.97 10.36 -1.60
CA ARG A 25 11.19 10.56 -3.03
C ARG A 25 10.14 9.79 -3.83
N GLU A 26 9.53 10.45 -4.79
CA GLU A 26 8.63 9.80 -5.75
C GLU A 26 9.46 8.98 -6.73
N ILE A 27 9.21 7.66 -6.75
CA ILE A 27 10.03 6.72 -7.52
C ILE A 27 9.45 6.49 -8.91
N ALA A 28 8.13 6.29 -8.99
CA ALA A 28 7.41 6.09 -10.23
C ALA A 28 5.90 6.25 -10.03
N ALA A 29 5.19 6.48 -11.14
CA ALA A 29 3.77 6.24 -11.23
C ALA A 29 3.54 4.73 -11.45
N PHE A 30 2.70 4.12 -10.61
CA PHE A 30 2.41 2.69 -10.64
C PHE A 30 1.09 2.43 -11.37
N THR A 31 0.99 1.28 -12.02
CA THR A 31 -0.20 0.88 -12.79
C THR A 31 -1.15 0.03 -11.97
N ALA A 32 -0.66 -0.69 -10.97
CA ALA A 32 -1.49 -1.44 -10.05
C ALA A 32 -0.84 -1.58 -8.67
N CYS A 33 -1.66 -1.55 -7.62
CA CYS A 33 -1.31 -1.90 -6.25
C CYS A 33 -2.33 -2.92 -5.75
N THR A 34 -1.87 -4.11 -5.37
CA THR A 34 -2.72 -5.20 -4.87
C THR A 34 -2.19 -5.74 -3.54
N ASN A 35 -3.03 -6.47 -2.82
CA ASN A 35 -2.74 -7.09 -1.52
C ASN A 35 -2.43 -6.13 -0.35
N LEU A 36 -2.53 -4.81 -0.57
CA LEU A 36 -2.39 -3.81 0.49
C LEU A 36 -3.42 -4.04 1.61
N GLY A 37 -2.98 -4.59 2.74
CA GLY A 37 -3.84 -4.89 3.87
C GLY A 37 -3.11 -5.53 5.05
N MET A 38 -3.86 -5.75 6.13
CA MET A 38 -3.44 -6.53 7.28
C MET A 38 -4.57 -7.48 7.68
N ARG A 39 -4.22 -8.59 8.34
CA ARG A 39 -5.18 -9.55 8.87
C ARG A 39 -5.02 -9.62 10.38
N ILE A 40 -6.14 -9.50 11.10
CA ILE A 40 -6.19 -9.69 12.55
C ILE A 40 -6.85 -11.04 12.80
N ALA A 41 -6.12 -12.00 13.38
CA ALA A 41 -6.61 -13.37 13.56
C ALA A 41 -7.65 -13.43 14.71
N PRO A 42 -8.90 -13.85 14.46
CA PRO A 42 -9.90 -13.94 15.52
C PRO A 42 -9.83 -15.31 16.22
N ILE A 43 -9.59 -15.31 17.53
CA ILE A 43 -9.52 -16.52 18.35
C ILE A 43 -10.88 -16.79 18.99
N ARG A 44 -11.43 -18.00 18.79
CA ARG A 44 -12.68 -18.41 19.42
C ARG A 44 -12.42 -19.03 20.79
N TYR A 45 -13.02 -18.45 21.82
CA TYR A 45 -12.94 -18.94 23.18
C TYR A 45 -14.33 -19.35 23.69
N ARG A 46 -14.43 -20.53 24.31
CA ARG A 46 -15.65 -21.02 24.96
C ARG A 46 -15.43 -21.07 26.47
N GLU A 47 -16.23 -20.31 27.22
CA GLU A 47 -16.25 -20.37 28.68
C GLU A 47 -17.03 -21.61 29.13
N GLY A 48 -16.41 -22.45 29.96
CA GLY A 48 -17.05 -23.65 30.52
C GLY A 48 -18.25 -23.28 31.39
N GLY A 49 -19.44 -23.76 31.04
CA GLY A 49 -20.70 -23.48 31.74
C GLY A 49 -21.70 -22.63 30.94
N ALA A 50 -21.24 -21.90 29.92
CA ALA A 50 -22.11 -21.24 28.96
C ALA A 50 -22.42 -22.21 27.82
N HIS A 51 -23.62 -22.77 27.78
CA HIS A 51 -23.98 -23.82 26.80
C HIS A 51 -23.96 -23.32 25.34
N GLU A 52 -23.91 -22.00 25.08
CA GLU A 52 -24.09 -21.44 23.73
C GLU A 52 -23.22 -20.23 23.36
N ALA A 53 -22.50 -19.57 24.28
CA ALA A 53 -21.78 -18.32 23.97
C ALA A 53 -20.31 -18.54 23.58
N VAL A 54 -19.99 -18.40 22.28
CA VAL A 54 -18.60 -18.30 21.79
C VAL A 54 -18.16 -16.83 21.86
N ARG A 55 -17.10 -16.54 22.61
CA ARG A 55 -16.45 -15.22 22.60
C ARG A 55 -15.36 -15.18 21.54
N TRP A 56 -15.19 -14.01 20.95
CA TRP A 56 -14.09 -13.72 20.05
C TRP A 56 -13.04 -12.91 20.79
N LEU A 57 -11.79 -13.38 20.76
CA LEU A 57 -10.62 -12.69 21.26
C LEU A 57 -9.76 -12.25 20.09
N THR A 58 -9.09 -11.11 20.24
CA THR A 58 -8.14 -10.61 19.26
C THR A 58 -6.84 -11.42 19.38
N GLY A 59 -6.47 -12.12 18.31
CA GLY A 59 -5.19 -12.80 18.16
C GLY A 59 -4.15 -11.94 17.45
N ASP A 60 -3.15 -12.58 16.86
CA ASP A 60 -2.02 -11.90 16.24
C ASP A 60 -2.42 -11.09 15.00
N THR A 61 -1.73 -9.97 14.80
CA THR A 61 -1.85 -9.14 13.59
C THR A 61 -0.79 -9.56 12.58
N GLU A 62 -1.24 -10.13 11.48
CA GLU A 62 -0.42 -10.50 10.33
C GLU A 62 -0.42 -9.32 9.36
N TYR A 63 0.72 -8.64 9.25
CA TYR A 63 0.92 -7.64 8.20
C TYR A 63 1.19 -8.33 6.87
N GLY A 64 0.51 -7.85 5.83
CA GLY A 64 0.54 -8.48 4.52
C GLY A 64 1.74 -8.09 3.67
N GLU A 65 1.68 -8.55 2.43
CA GLU A 65 2.54 -8.12 1.33
C GLU A 65 1.78 -7.12 0.46
N VAL A 66 2.50 -6.19 -0.17
CA VAL A 66 1.96 -5.35 -1.23
C VAL A 66 2.62 -5.69 -2.54
N CYS A 67 1.79 -5.87 -3.55
CA CYS A 67 2.17 -6.25 -4.90
C CYS A 67 2.01 -5.03 -5.79
N LEU A 68 3.09 -4.58 -6.39
CA LEU A 68 3.16 -3.35 -7.16
C LEU A 68 3.55 -3.66 -8.59
N ARG A 69 2.80 -3.12 -9.56
CA ARG A 69 3.12 -3.18 -10.98
C ARG A 69 3.42 -1.78 -11.50
N PHE A 70 4.55 -1.60 -12.16
CA PHE A 70 5.03 -0.31 -12.66
C PHE A 70 5.57 -0.43 -14.08
N GLY A 71 5.48 0.64 -14.85
CA GLY A 71 6.16 0.72 -16.14
C GLY A 71 7.67 0.79 -15.92
N VAL A 72 8.44 0.17 -16.80
CA VAL A 72 9.91 0.33 -16.81
C VAL A 72 10.23 1.82 -16.95
N THR A 73 11.03 2.35 -16.03
CA THR A 73 11.49 3.75 -16.07
C THR A 73 13.01 3.81 -16.05
N ASN A 74 13.59 4.97 -16.35
CA ASN A 74 15.03 5.19 -16.31
C ASN A 74 15.59 5.32 -14.87
N SER A 75 14.76 5.21 -13.83
CA SER A 75 15.21 5.32 -12.43
C SER A 75 15.84 4.01 -11.97
N THR A 76 17.10 4.05 -11.54
CA THR A 76 17.79 2.88 -10.99
C THR A 76 17.48 2.65 -9.51
N GLU A 77 16.88 3.60 -8.80
CA GLU A 77 16.77 3.56 -7.34
C GLU A 77 16.00 2.33 -6.82
N LEU A 78 14.92 1.96 -7.50
CA LEU A 78 14.16 0.75 -7.16
C LEU A 78 14.95 -0.51 -7.48
N TRP A 79 15.64 -0.53 -8.62
CA TRP A 79 16.48 -1.65 -9.05
C TRP A 79 17.66 -1.88 -8.09
N ASP A 80 18.37 -0.82 -7.72
CA ASP A 80 19.50 -0.87 -6.79
C ASP A 80 19.06 -1.38 -5.41
N TRP A 81 17.86 -0.98 -4.96
CA TRP A 81 17.28 -1.47 -3.71
C TRP A 81 16.95 -2.97 -3.78
N ILE A 82 16.38 -3.43 -4.88
CA ILE A 82 16.10 -4.86 -5.12
C ILE A 82 17.41 -5.66 -5.16
N MET A 83 18.43 -5.19 -5.89
CA MET A 83 19.72 -5.86 -5.98
C MET A 83 20.45 -5.93 -4.64
N THR A 84 20.33 -4.88 -3.82
CA THR A 84 20.90 -4.85 -2.46
C THR A 84 20.25 -5.91 -1.56
N ALA A 85 18.92 -6.04 -1.61
CA ALA A 85 18.21 -7.11 -0.91
C ALA A 85 18.58 -8.51 -1.45
N ALA A 86 18.69 -8.67 -2.77
CA ALA A 86 19.09 -9.93 -3.41
C ALA A 86 20.52 -10.36 -3.03
N ALA A 87 21.41 -9.40 -2.77
CA ALA A 87 22.76 -9.66 -2.25
C ALA A 87 22.79 -10.05 -0.76
N GLY A 88 21.64 -10.14 -0.09
CA GLY A 88 21.51 -10.50 1.32
C GLY A 88 21.57 -9.31 2.28
N ALA A 89 21.78 -8.09 1.77
CA ALA A 89 21.77 -6.87 2.57
C ALA A 89 20.38 -6.24 2.52
N VAL A 90 19.43 -6.77 3.31
CA VAL A 90 18.04 -6.29 3.29
C VAL A 90 17.92 -4.90 3.94
N GLU A 91 17.88 -3.87 3.12
CA GLU A 91 17.59 -2.50 3.54
C GLU A 91 16.09 -2.29 3.72
N ARG A 92 15.66 -2.05 4.95
CA ARG A 92 14.29 -1.67 5.28
C ARG A 92 14.08 -0.18 5.02
N ARG A 93 13.06 0.17 4.24
CA ARG A 93 12.73 1.55 3.88
C ARG A 93 11.28 1.87 4.19
N ASN A 94 11.00 3.13 4.52
CA ASN A 94 9.63 3.59 4.67
C ASN A 94 9.07 3.93 3.29
N VAL A 95 7.91 3.35 3.00
CA VAL A 95 7.25 3.45 1.70
C VAL A 95 5.86 4.03 1.92
N ALA A 96 5.46 4.99 1.08
CA ALA A 96 4.14 5.59 1.15
C ALA A 96 3.41 5.41 -0.18
N ILE A 97 2.18 4.88 -0.11
CA ILE A 97 1.26 4.81 -1.25
C ILE A 97 0.26 5.95 -1.09
N ILE A 98 0.25 6.87 -2.03
CA ILE A 98 -0.51 8.11 -1.95
C ILE A 98 -1.63 8.07 -2.96
N LEU A 99 -2.87 8.27 -2.52
CA LEU A 99 -4.04 8.46 -3.37
C LEU A 99 -4.33 9.95 -3.50
N TYR A 100 -4.65 10.35 -4.73
CA TYR A 100 -4.95 11.74 -5.06
C TYR A 100 -6.44 11.96 -5.29
N THR A 101 -6.88 13.19 -5.04
CA THR A 101 -8.20 13.69 -5.46
C THR A 101 -8.22 13.89 -6.97
N PRO A 102 -9.41 14.03 -7.60
CA PRO A 102 -9.52 14.41 -9.01
C PRO A 102 -8.84 15.73 -9.38
N ARG A 103 -8.53 16.58 -8.38
CA ARG A 103 -7.83 17.87 -8.56
C ARG A 103 -6.30 17.71 -8.51
N GLY A 104 -5.79 16.53 -8.16
CA GLY A 104 -4.36 16.27 -8.00
C GLY A 104 -3.82 16.49 -6.58
N ASP A 105 -4.68 16.82 -5.62
CA ASP A 105 -4.28 16.96 -4.22
C ASP A 105 -4.15 15.60 -3.55
N GLU A 106 -3.17 15.42 -2.67
CA GLU A 106 -3.08 14.21 -1.84
C GLU A 106 -4.30 14.13 -0.91
N ALA A 107 -5.06 13.03 -1.03
CA ALA A 107 -6.27 12.77 -0.25
C ALA A 107 -6.00 11.80 0.91
N LEU A 108 -5.24 10.74 0.63
CA LEU A 108 -4.99 9.66 1.58
C LEU A 108 -3.59 9.10 1.34
N ARG A 109 -2.89 8.82 2.43
CA ARG A 109 -1.56 8.21 2.40
C ARG A 109 -1.54 6.94 3.23
N TYR A 110 -1.13 5.84 2.63
CA TYR A 110 -0.80 4.60 3.33
C TYR A 110 0.70 4.55 3.54
N ASN A 111 1.13 4.66 4.80
CA ASN A 111 2.53 4.54 5.20
C ASN A 111 2.82 3.09 5.57
N LEU A 112 3.78 2.50 4.90
CA LEU A 112 4.35 1.19 5.15
C LEU A 112 5.70 1.39 5.84
N THR A 113 5.81 0.92 7.08
CA THR A 113 7.04 1.02 7.86
C THR A 113 7.90 -0.21 7.62
N ALA A 114 9.21 0.01 7.50
CA ALA A 114 10.20 -1.05 7.37
C ALA A 114 9.94 -2.02 6.20
N ALA A 115 9.44 -1.49 5.08
CA ALA A 115 9.19 -2.29 3.90
C ALA A 115 10.49 -2.72 3.22
N TRP A 116 10.50 -3.88 2.56
CA TRP A 116 11.62 -4.37 1.76
C TRP A 116 11.14 -5.30 0.63
N PRO A 117 11.85 -5.36 -0.52
CA PRO A 117 11.46 -6.19 -1.65
C PRO A 117 11.79 -7.66 -1.40
N CYS A 118 10.78 -8.52 -1.51
CA CYS A 118 10.93 -9.97 -1.36
C CYS A 118 10.83 -10.72 -2.69
N GLU A 119 10.26 -10.09 -3.73
CA GLU A 119 10.11 -10.69 -5.05
C GLU A 119 10.16 -9.58 -6.12
N TRP A 120 10.80 -9.87 -7.26
CA TRP A 120 10.75 -9.03 -8.45
C TRP A 120 10.60 -9.92 -9.69
N ALA A 121 9.82 -9.45 -10.65
CA ALA A 121 9.71 -10.05 -11.97
C ALA A 121 9.84 -8.96 -13.04
N GLY A 122 10.73 -9.23 -14.01
CA GLY A 122 10.99 -8.33 -15.13
C GLY A 122 9.82 -8.23 -16.09
N ALA A 123 9.90 -7.25 -16.99
CA ALA A 123 8.87 -7.05 -17.99
C ALA A 123 8.81 -8.21 -18.99
N HIS A 124 7.59 -8.54 -19.41
CA HIS A 124 7.38 -9.41 -20.55
C HIS A 124 7.80 -8.67 -21.82
N LEU A 125 8.81 -9.18 -22.52
CA LEU A 125 9.36 -8.56 -23.73
C LEU A 125 8.97 -9.39 -24.94
N ASP A 126 8.08 -8.86 -25.77
CA ASP A 126 7.68 -9.44 -27.05
C ASP A 126 7.86 -8.39 -28.16
N ALA A 127 8.66 -8.71 -29.18
CA ALA A 127 8.95 -7.80 -30.28
C ALA A 127 7.74 -7.53 -31.20
N LEU A 128 6.69 -8.35 -31.10
CA LEU A 128 5.44 -8.18 -31.85
C LEU A 128 4.38 -7.39 -31.07
N ASP A 129 4.54 -7.26 -29.75
CA ASP A 129 3.62 -6.51 -28.89
C ASP A 129 4.03 -5.03 -28.84
N GLN A 130 3.05 -4.12 -29.00
CA GLN A 130 3.24 -2.67 -28.90
C GLN A 130 2.77 -2.11 -27.55
N GLY A 131 2.60 -2.98 -26.55
CA GLY A 131 2.25 -2.62 -25.19
C GLY A 131 3.37 -1.92 -24.41
N VAL A 132 3.02 -1.45 -23.21
CA VAL A 132 3.99 -0.89 -22.25
C VAL A 132 4.65 -2.04 -21.49
N ALA A 133 5.98 -2.01 -21.37
CA ALA A 133 6.73 -2.94 -20.53
C ALA A 133 6.43 -2.69 -19.05
N TYR A 134 5.81 -3.67 -18.39
CA TYR A 134 5.49 -3.61 -16.97
C TYR A 134 6.34 -4.57 -16.16
N GLU A 135 6.98 -4.07 -15.12
CA GLU A 135 7.64 -4.86 -14.10
C GLU A 135 6.74 -5.04 -12.88
N TYR A 136 7.09 -6.05 -12.09
CA TYR A 136 6.40 -6.40 -10.87
C TYR A 136 7.38 -6.45 -9.71
N VAL A 137 6.99 -5.88 -8.57
CA VAL A 137 7.71 -6.02 -7.31
C VAL A 137 6.73 -6.33 -6.18
N LYS A 138 7.13 -7.25 -5.32
CA LYS A 138 6.42 -7.54 -4.07
C LYS A 138 7.24 -7.00 -2.91
N LEU A 139 6.59 -6.21 -2.08
CA LEU A 139 7.16 -5.70 -0.84
C LEU A 139 6.45 -6.34 0.35
N VAL A 140 7.21 -6.68 1.37
CA VAL A 140 6.66 -7.01 2.70
C VAL A 140 6.96 -5.85 3.63
N PHE A 141 6.09 -5.63 4.62
CA PHE A 141 6.20 -4.52 5.56
C PHE A 141 5.81 -4.97 6.97
N GLU A 142 6.31 -4.26 7.97
CA GLU A 142 6.09 -4.62 9.37
C GLU A 142 4.89 -3.87 9.97
N GLN A 143 4.53 -2.71 9.41
CA GLN A 143 3.38 -1.93 9.87
C GLN A 143 2.75 -1.15 8.71
N ILE A 144 1.45 -0.90 8.81
CA ILE A 144 0.71 -0.02 7.91
C ILE A 144 -0.10 1.00 8.71
N ALA A 145 -0.04 2.26 8.30
CA ALA A 145 -0.82 3.35 8.87
C ALA A 145 -1.48 4.17 7.75
N ALA A 146 -2.79 4.39 7.85
CA ALA A 146 -3.53 5.26 6.95
C ALA A 146 -3.63 6.68 7.55
N VAL A 147 -3.11 7.67 6.85
CA VAL A 147 -3.16 9.09 7.23
C VAL A 147 -4.06 9.81 6.24
N PRO A 148 -5.30 10.20 6.63
CA PRO A 148 -6.12 11.08 5.80
C PRO A 148 -5.48 12.46 5.81
N ARG A 149 -5.29 13.06 4.63
CA ARG A 149 -4.89 14.46 4.58
C ARG A 149 -6.15 15.30 4.58
N ALA A 150 -6.29 16.17 5.60
CA ALA A 150 -7.40 17.10 5.63
C ALA A 150 -7.35 17.95 4.34
N ALA A 151 -8.47 17.99 3.62
CA ALA A 151 -8.63 18.92 2.52
C ALA A 151 -8.30 20.31 3.04
N ALA A 152 -7.32 20.98 2.44
CA ALA A 152 -7.07 22.38 2.74
C ALA A 152 -8.35 23.14 2.37
N ALA A 153 -9.11 23.55 3.39
CA ALA A 153 -10.26 24.42 3.21
C ALA A 153 -9.75 25.68 2.51
N THR A 154 -10.24 25.92 1.30
CA THR A 154 -10.10 27.19 0.57
C THR A 154 -11.48 27.77 0.40
#